data_AF-A0AA36M2Q0-F1
#
_entry.id   AF-A0AA36M2Q0-F1
#
_cell.length_a   1.000
_cell.length_b   1.000
_cell.length_c   1.000
_cell.angle_alpha   90.00
_cell.angle_beta   90.00
_cell.angle_gamma   90.00
#
_symmetry.space_group_name_H-M   'P 1'
#
loop_
_entity.id
_entity.type
_entity.pdbx_description
1 polymer ?
#
loop_
_entity_poly.entity_id
_entity_poly.type
_entity_poly.pdbx_seq_one_letter_code
_entity_poly.pdbx_strand_id
1 'polypeptide(L)'
;MHPAPGLGLDPCMPSNLAREGSLMKAVKENIAKGDAYELAKLHVRRHMVVHGLNARKDTEEIKDRLLQEELAKMNIFSIGSSKKTD
;
A
#
# COMPACT_ATOMS: atom_id res chain seq x y z
N MET A 1 -40.10 -3.52 -13.66
CA MET A 1 -38.72 -3.42 -14.20
C MET A 1 -37.78 -3.28 -13.01
N HIS A 2 -36.88 -4.24 -12.79
CA HIS A 2 -35.83 -4.09 -11.77
C HIS A 2 -34.75 -3.15 -12.32
N PRO A 3 -34.29 -2.14 -11.57
CA PRO A 3 -33.15 -1.33 -12.00
C PRO A 3 -31.93 -2.24 -12.08
N ALA A 4 -31.23 -2.20 -13.22
CA ALA A 4 -29.94 -2.88 -13.36
C ALA A 4 -29.00 -2.40 -12.22
N PRO A 5 -28.18 -3.28 -11.64
CA PRO A 5 -27.22 -2.87 -10.62
C PRO A 5 -26.27 -1.86 -11.26
N GLY A 6 -26.48 -0.58 -10.94
CA GLY A 6 -25.63 0.50 -11.43
C GLY A 6 -24.21 0.26 -10.94
N LEU A 7 -23.21 0.55 -11.78
CA LEU A 7 -21.78 0.35 -11.50
C LEU A 7 -21.24 1.13 -10.28
N GLY A 8 -22.10 1.74 -9.46
CA GLY A 8 -21.72 2.50 -8.26
C GLY A 8 -20.79 3.67 -8.56
N LEU A 9 -20.77 4.16 -9.81
CA LEU A 9 -19.92 5.26 -10.23
C LEU A 9 -20.61 6.57 -9.87
N ASP A 10 -20.31 7.07 -8.68
CA ASP A 10 -20.65 8.44 -8.28
C ASP A 10 -19.72 9.40 -9.02
N PRO A 11 -20.22 10.33 -9.85
CA PRO A 11 -19.40 11.28 -10.58
C PRO A 11 -18.61 12.26 -9.68
N CYS A 12 -18.97 12.38 -8.40
CA CYS A 12 -18.20 13.15 -7.41
C CYS A 12 -17.12 12.34 -6.69
N MET A 13 -17.06 11.01 -6.90
CA MET A 13 -16.04 10.16 -6.30
C MET A 13 -14.92 9.90 -7.32
N PRO A 14 -13.65 10.18 -6.98
CA PRO A 14 -12.55 9.98 -7.90
C PRO A 14 -12.48 8.52 -8.33
N SER A 15 -12.34 8.29 -9.64
CA SER A 15 -12.25 6.95 -10.19
C SER A 15 -11.10 6.17 -9.55
N ASN A 16 -11.25 4.85 -9.42
CA ASN A 16 -10.19 3.97 -8.93
C ASN A 16 -8.87 4.19 -9.72
N LEU A 17 -8.97 4.53 -11.01
CA LEU A 17 -7.83 4.81 -11.89
C LEU A 17 -7.03 6.06 -11.46
N ALA A 18 -7.72 7.15 -11.09
CA ALA A 18 -7.09 8.37 -10.61
C ALA A 18 -6.41 8.15 -9.24
N ARG A 19 -7.05 7.37 -8.37
CA ARG A 19 -6.49 6.99 -7.06
C ARG A 19 -5.26 6.09 -7.20
N GLU A 20 -5.28 5.15 -8.14
CA GLU A 20 -4.17 4.23 -8.42
C GLU A 20 -2.97 4.95 -9.06
N GLY A 21 -3.21 5.91 -9.97
CA GLY A 21 -2.15 6.74 -10.56
C GLY A 21 -1.40 7.57 -9.51
N SER A 22 -2.12 8.14 -8.55
CA SER A 22 -1.52 8.89 -7.42
C SER A 22 -0.66 8.01 -6.52
N LEU A 23 -1.10 6.77 -6.24
CA LEU A 23 -0.34 5.81 -5.44
C LEU A 23 0.97 5.41 -6.15
N MET A 24 0.91 5.12 -7.45
CA MET A 24 2.08 4.71 -8.22
C MET A 24 3.13 5.84 -8.31
N LYS A 25 2.68 7.09 -8.38
CA LYS A 25 3.57 8.26 -8.30
C LYS A 25 4.28 8.32 -6.93
N ALA A 26 3.54 8.19 -5.83
CA ALA A 26 4.12 8.20 -4.48
C ALA A 26 5.12 7.06 -4.24
N VAL A 27 4.84 5.85 -4.77
CA VAL A 27 5.78 4.72 -4.70
C VAL A 27 7.08 5.05 -5.45
N LYS A 28 7.00 5.56 -6.68
CA LYS A 28 8.18 5.94 -7.48
C LYS A 28 9.04 7.00 -6.77
N GLU A 29 8.40 8.01 -6.18
CA GLU A 29 9.11 9.07 -5.44
C GLU A 29 9.82 8.52 -4.20
N ASN A 30 9.19 7.63 -3.44
CA ASN A 30 9.82 7.04 -2.26
C ASN A 30 10.96 6.07 -2.61
N ILE A 31 10.84 5.32 -3.72
CA ILE A 31 11.96 4.51 -4.25
C ILE A 31 13.13 5.41 -4.62
N ALA A 32 12.89 6.51 -5.33
CA ALA A 32 13.94 7.45 -5.73
C ALA A 32 14.63 8.14 -4.53
N LYS A 33 13.90 8.34 -3.43
CA LYS A 33 14.43 8.92 -2.19
C LYS A 33 15.13 7.92 -1.28
N GLY A 34 15.00 6.62 -1.54
CA GLY A 34 15.48 5.57 -0.64
C GLY A 34 14.73 5.54 0.70
N ASP A 35 13.53 6.11 0.77
CA ASP A 35 12.73 6.13 2.01
C ASP A 35 11.95 4.82 2.15
N ALA A 36 12.66 3.81 2.66
CA ALA A 36 12.15 2.46 2.82
C ALA A 36 10.97 2.41 3.82
N TYR A 37 10.94 3.32 4.81
CA TYR A 37 9.88 3.38 5.82
C TYR A 37 8.56 3.88 5.23
N GLU A 38 8.60 4.93 4.40
CA GLU A 38 7.41 5.42 3.71
C GLU A 38 6.91 4.44 2.63
N LEU A 39 7.83 3.70 1.98
CA LEU A 39 7.48 2.59 1.10
C LEU A 39 6.71 1.48 1.83
N ALA A 40 7.19 1.06 3.01
CA ALA A 40 6.51 0.06 3.82
C ALA A 40 5.11 0.51 4.23
N LYS A 41 4.93 1.77 4.66
CA LYS A 41 3.61 2.33 4.97
C LYS A 41 2.66 2.33 3.78
N LEU A 42 3.13 2.71 2.59
CA LEU A 42 2.31 2.69 1.37
C LEU A 42 1.88 1.28 1.00
N HIS A 43 2.77 0.29 1.16
CA HIS A 43 2.45 -1.12 0.95
C HIS A 43 1.35 -1.59 1.91
N VAL A 44 1.53 -1.36 3.22
CA VAL A 44 0.54 -1.73 4.26
C VAL A 44 -0.80 -1.07 3.98
N ARG A 45 -0.81 0.23 3.66
CA ARG A 45 -2.04 0.96 3.32
C ARG A 45 -2.76 0.34 2.13
N ARG A 46 -2.03 -0.02 1.06
CA ARG A 46 -2.61 -0.68 -0.11
C ARG A 46 -3.21 -2.03 0.26
N HIS A 47 -2.47 -2.83 1.03
CA HIS A 47 -2.92 -4.13 1.51
C HIS A 47 -4.23 -4.02 2.31
N MET A 48 -4.29 -3.07 3.26
CA MET A 48 -5.51 -2.83 4.04
C MET A 48 -6.70 -2.40 3.18
N VAL A 49 -6.48 -1.57 2.16
CA VAL A 49 -7.54 -1.15 1.22
C VAL A 49 -8.07 -2.33 0.41
N VAL A 50 -7.17 -3.14 -0.17
CA VAL A 50 -7.54 -4.30 -1.01
C VAL A 50 -8.35 -5.32 -0.22
N HIS A 51 -8.01 -5.53 1.05
CA HIS A 51 -8.69 -6.48 1.92
C HIS A 51 -9.88 -5.89 2.71
N GLY A 52 -10.28 -4.65 2.43
CA GLY A 52 -11.42 -4.01 3.10
C GLY A 52 -11.22 -3.80 4.61
N LEU A 53 -9.96 -3.73 5.06
CA LEU A 53 -9.60 -3.63 6.47
C LEU A 53 -9.74 -2.20 7.01
N ASN A 54 -9.74 -1.16 6.17
CA ASN A 54 -9.85 0.23 6.63
C ASN A 54 -11.14 0.60 7.38
N ALA A 55 -12.20 -0.23 7.31
CA ALA A 55 -13.51 0.10 7.86
C ALA A 55 -13.74 -0.37 9.32
N ARG A 56 -12.82 -1.14 9.92
CA ARG A 56 -13.02 -1.69 11.29
C ARG A 56 -12.15 -0.97 12.31
N LYS A 57 -12.69 -0.74 13.51
CA LYS A 57 -11.99 -0.09 14.64
C LYS A 57 -10.76 -0.88 15.13
N ASP A 58 -10.73 -2.19 14.92
CA ASP A 58 -9.67 -3.08 15.43
C ASP A 58 -8.51 -3.27 14.45
N THR A 59 -8.33 -2.35 13.50
CA THR A 59 -7.37 -2.54 12.39
C THR A 59 -6.03 -1.87 12.60
N GLU A 60 -5.87 -1.07 13.65
CA GLU A 60 -4.57 -0.48 14.00
C GLU A 60 -3.56 -1.57 14.43
N GLU A 61 -3.97 -2.58 15.20
CA GLU A 61 -3.09 -3.69 15.57
C GLU A 61 -2.69 -4.56 14.35
N ILE A 62 -3.57 -4.65 13.35
CA ILE A 62 -3.29 -5.35 12.09
C ILE A 62 -2.31 -4.53 11.25
N LYS A 63 -2.52 -3.22 11.17
CA LYS A 63 -1.65 -2.27 10.46
C LYS A 63 -0.24 -2.26 11.05
N ASP A 64 -0.12 -2.23 12.37
CA ASP A 64 1.17 -2.23 13.06
C ASP A 64 1.93 -3.54 12.82
N ARG A 65 1.23 -4.69 12.90
CA ARG A 65 1.81 -6.00 12.57
C ARG A 65 2.29 -6.07 11.12
N LEU A 66 1.45 -5.66 10.16
CA LEU A 66 1.81 -5.63 8.75
C LEU A 66 3.01 -4.71 8.48
N LEU A 67 3.10 -3.57 9.19
CA LEU A 67 4.23 -2.66 9.06
C LEU A 67 5.53 -3.28 9.60
N GLN A 68 5.48 -3.94 10.74
CA GLN A 68 6.64 -4.65 11.29
C GLN A 68 7.13 -5.78 10.36
N GLU A 69 6.21 -6.57 9.80
CA GLU A 69 6.55 -7.62 8.84
C GLU A 69 7.22 -7.06 7.59
N GLU A 70 6.71 -5.94 7.05
CA GLU A 70 7.26 -5.34 5.85
C GLU A 70 8.66 -4.77 6.09
N LEU A 71 8.89 -4.12 7.23
CA LEU A 71 10.21 -3.67 7.65
C LEU A 71 11.18 -4.85 7.86
N ALA A 72 10.71 -5.96 8.45
CA ALA A 72 11.52 -7.15 8.63
C ALA A 72 11.96 -7.77 7.30
N LYS A 73 11.07 -7.85 6.30
CA LYS A 73 11.41 -8.31 4.95
C LYS A 73 12.50 -7.45 4.32
N MET A 74 12.36 -6.13 4.38
CA MET A 74 13.36 -5.22 3.81
C MET A 74 14.73 -5.37 4.46
N ASN A 75 14.79 -5.57 5.78
CA ASN A 75 16.04 -5.81 6.49
C ASN A 75 16.72 -7.11 6.02
N ILE A 76 15.95 -8.18 5.75
CA ILE A 76 16.48 -9.44 5.21
C ILE A 76 17.10 -9.21 3.82
N PHE A 77 16.45 -8.45 2.94
CA PHE A 77 16.99 -8.13 1.62
C PHE A 77 18.22 -7.22 1.67
N SER A 78 18.30 -6.32 2.66
CA SER A 78 19.49 -5.49 2.88
C SER A 78 20.72 -6.31 3.29
N ILE A 79 20.55 -7.33 4.13
CA ILE A 79 21.62 -8.23 4.57
C ILE A 79 22.18 -9.10 3.43
N GLY A 80 21.33 -9.47 2.45
CA GLY A 80 21.75 -10.26 1.29
C GLY A 80 22.54 -9.48 0.23
N SER A 81 22.40 -8.15 0.19
CA SER A 81 23.04 -7.31 -0.83
C SER A 81 24.49 -6.92 -0.50
N SER A 82 24.98 -7.20 0.71
CA SER A 82 26.34 -6.87 1.16
C SER A 82 27.41 -7.89 0.78
N LYS A 83 27.08 -8.96 0.06
CA LYS A 83 28.07 -9.97 -0.38
C LYS A 83 28.33 -9.88 -1.88
N LYS A 84 29.14 -8.90 -2.28
CA LYS A 84 29.98 -8.92 -3.51
C LYS A 84 30.95 -7.73 -3.49
N THR A 85 31.95 -7.85 -2.62
CA THR A 85 33.25 -7.20 -2.77
C THR A 85 34.28 -8.26 -2.37
N ASP A 86 34.70 -9.05 -3.35
CA ASP A 86 36.09 -9.17 -3.81
C ASP A 86 36.11 -10.01 -5.10
#